data_AF-A0A2J0YVH6-F1
#
_entry.id   AF-A0A2J0YVH6-F1
#
_cell.length_a   1.000
_cell.length_b   1.000
_cell.length_c   1.000
_cell.angle_alpha   90.00
_cell.angle_beta   90.00
_cell.angle_gamma   90.00
#
_symmetry.space_group_name_H-M   'P 1'
#
loop_
_entity.id
_entity.type
_entity.pdbx_description
1 polymer ?
#
loop_
_entity_poly.entity_id
_entity_poly.type
_entity_poly.pdbx_seq_one_letter_code
_entity_poly.pdbx_strand_id
1 'polypeptide(L)' 'MRIALGGLGWRPVDFWDATLTEFFEAIHGRNEANGVEAGKSAPTSGEMDALLAKYG' A
#
# COMPACT_ATOMS: atom_id res chain seq x y z
N MET A 1 -6.20 -7.94 9.25
CA MET A 1 -5.83 -9.38 9.33
C MET A 1 -5.10 -9.91 8.09
N ARG A 2 -5.63 -9.76 6.86
CA ARG A 2 -5.01 -10.35 5.64
C ARG A 2 -3.58 -9.87 5.37
N ILE A 3 -3.32 -8.58 5.62
CA ILE A 3 -1.98 -7.96 5.45
C ILE A 3 -1.01 -8.41 6.54
N ALA A 4 -1.42 -8.44 7.82
CA ALA A 4 -0.54 -8.86 8.91
C ALA A 4 -0.20 -10.36 8.87
N LEU A 5 -1.23 -11.22 8.79
CA LEU A 5 -1.07 -12.66 8.93
C LEU A 5 -0.68 -13.35 7.62
N GLY A 6 -1.20 -12.87 6.49
CA GLY A 6 -0.87 -13.42 5.17
C GLY A 6 0.26 -12.67 4.50
N GLY A 7 0.27 -11.35 4.64
CA GLY A 7 1.26 -10.50 4.03
C GLY A 7 2.60 -10.52 4.76
N LEU A 8 2.64 -10.01 5.98
CA LEU A 8 3.86 -9.95 6.79
C LEU A 8 4.29 -11.31 7.34
N GLY A 9 3.42 -12.33 7.23
CA GLY A 9 3.68 -13.67 7.78
C GLY A 9 3.70 -13.71 9.31
N TRP A 10 3.18 -12.68 9.97
CA TRP A 10 3.14 -12.63 11.43
C TRP A 10 2.21 -13.70 11.98
N ARG A 11 2.60 -14.33 13.08
CA ARG A 11 1.66 -15.15 13.84
C ARG A 11 0.67 -14.21 14.55
N PRO A 12 -0.53 -14.69 14.92
CA PRO A 12 -1.49 -13.85 15.63
C PRO A 12 -0.94 -13.20 16.90
N VAL A 13 -0.07 -13.90 17.63
CA VAL A 13 0.59 -13.35 18.84
C VAL A 13 1.51 -12.17 18.51
N ASP A 14 2.25 -12.24 17.41
CA ASP A 14 3.16 -11.16 16.99
C ASP A 14 2.37 -9.93 16.53
N PHE A 15 1.19 -10.13 15.92
CA PHE A 15 0.30 -9.03 15.53
C PHE A 15 -0.33 -8.31 16.71
N TRP A 16 -0.77 -9.04 17.73
CA TRP A 16 -1.43 -8.42 18.89
C TRP A 16 -0.46 -7.76 19.86
N ASP A 17 0.80 -8.18 19.88
CA ASP A 17 1.85 -7.59 20.72
C ASP A 17 2.45 -6.31 20.08
N ALA A 18 2.31 -6.13 18.76
CA ALA A 18 2.82 -4.98 18.04
C ALA A 18 1.99 -3.71 18.28
N THR A 19 2.67 -2.58 18.40
CA THR A 19 2.04 -1.26 18.36
C THR A 19 1.59 -0.89 16.94
N LEU A 20 0.69 0.10 16.83
CA LEU A 20 0.25 0.61 15.53
C LEU A 20 1.42 1.15 14.70
N THR A 21 2.40 1.80 15.34
CA THR A 21 3.59 2.32 14.66
C THR A 21 4.42 1.18 14.06
N GLU A 22 4.72 0.15 14.86
CA GLU A 22 5.49 -1.01 14.38
C GLU A 22 4.77 -1.75 13.25
N PHE A 23 3.44 -1.85 13.33
CA PHE A 23 2.65 -2.44 12.26
C PHE A 23 2.77 -1.67 10.94
N PHE A 24 2.73 -0.33 10.95
CA PHE A 24 2.88 0.47 9.73
C PHE A 24 4.31 0.46 9.20
N GLU A 25 5.33 0.53 10.06
CA GLU A 25 6.73 0.39 9.64
C GLU A 25 6.98 -0.96 8.95
N ALA A 26 6.43 -2.04 9.49
CA ALA A 26 6.51 -3.37 8.87
C ALA A 26 5.82 -3.40 7.49
N ILE A 27 4.67 -2.73 7.34
CA ILE A 27 4.01 -2.58 6.03
C ILE A 27 4.88 -1.79 5.05
N HIS A 28 5.48 -0.68 5.49
CA HIS A 28 6.35 0.15 4.64
C HIS A 28 7.55 -0.65 4.14
N GLY A 29 8.30 -1.28 5.06
CA GLY A 29 9.45 -2.11 4.68
C GLY A 29 9.05 -3.26 3.74
N ARG A 30 7.87 -3.86 3.94
CA ARG A 30 7.38 -4.90 3.03
C ARG A 30 6.98 -4.36 1.65
N ASN A 31 6.40 -3.17 1.57
CA ASN A 31 6.04 -2.55 0.29
C ASN A 31 7.30 -2.18 -0.51
N GLU A 32 8.31 -1.62 0.17
CA GLU A 32 9.63 -1.34 -0.41
C GLU A 32 10.30 -2.62 -0.93
N ALA A 33 10.32 -3.69 -0.12
CA ALA A 33 10.91 -4.97 -0.51
C ALA A 33 10.21 -5.65 -1.69
N ASN A 34 8.90 -5.40 -1.86
CA ASN A 34 8.12 -5.93 -2.99
C ASN A 34 8.13 -5.00 -4.21
N GLY A 35 8.88 -3.90 -4.17
CA GLY A 35 8.95 -2.95 -5.28
C GLY A 35 7.58 -2.34 -5.62
N VAL A 36 6.74 -2.08 -4.61
CA VAL A 36 5.50 -1.34 -4.83
C VAL A 36 5.88 0.05 -5.33
N GLU A 37 5.79 0.23 -6.65
CA GLU A 37 5.94 1.50 -7.35
C GLU A 37 5.13 2.59 -6.63
N ALA A 38 5.70 3.81 -6.61
CA ALA A 38 5.08 4.98 -5.99
C ALA A 38 3.58 5.00 -6.31
N GLY A 39 2.75 5.04 -5.26
CA GLY A 39 1.31 4.86 -5.39
C GLY A 39 0.74 5.72 -6.52
N LYS A 40 -0.22 5.16 -7.27
CA LYS A 40 -0.87 5.76 -8.46
C LYS A 40 -0.67 7.27 -8.50
N SER A 41 0.25 7.73 -9.35
CA SER A 41 0.48 9.16 -9.53
C SER A 41 -0.83 9.79 -10.01
N ALA A 42 -1.06 11.04 -9.60
CA ALA A 42 -2.13 11.82 -10.19
C ALA A 42 -1.93 11.83 -11.72
N PRO A 43 -3.02 11.77 -12.52
CA PRO A 43 -2.91 11.90 -13.96
C PRO A 43 -2.22 13.21 -14.31
N THR A 44 -1.39 13.18 -15.34
CA THR A 44 -0.89 14.40 -15.97
C THR A 44 -2.06 15.19 -16.56
N SER A 45 -1.87 16.49 -16.83
CA SER A 45 -2.92 17.32 -17.42
C SER A 45 -3.45 16.73 -18.72
N GLY A 46 -2.58 16.19 -19.58
CA GLY A 46 -2.99 15.57 -20.85
C GLY A 46 -3.78 14.27 -20.66
N GLU A 47 -3.45 13.45 -19.66
CA GLU A 47 -4.25 12.27 -19.31
C GLU A 47 -5.60 12.67 -18.73
N MET A 48 -5.64 13.73 -17.93
CA MET A 48 -6.89 14.28 -17.39
C MET A 48 -7.79 14.78 -18.53
N ASP A 49 -7.24 15.52 -19.49
CA ASP A 49 -7.99 16.00 -20.66
C ASP A 49 -8.55 14.85 -21.51
N ALA A 50 -7.75 13.79 -21.72
CA ALA A 50 -8.19 12.60 -22.44
C ALA A 50 -9.30 11.83 -21.70
N LEU A 51 -9.24 11.77 -20.37
CA LEU A 51 -10.29 11.17 -19.55
C LEU A 51 -11.59 11.97 -19.60
N LEU A 52 -11.49 13.30 -19.51
CA LEU A 52 -12.64 14.20 -19.65
C LEU A 52 -13.28 14.09 -21.03
N ALA A 53 -12.50 14.01 -22.10
CA ALA A 53 -13.04 13.84 -23.46
C ALA A 53 -13.76 12.50 -23.67
N LYS A 54 -13.38 11.46 -22.91
CA LYS A 54 -13.92 10.10 -23.04
C LYS A 54 -15.13 9.84 -22.15
N TYR A 55 -15.20 10.47 -20.99
CA TYR A 55 -16.17 10.16 -19.94
C TYR A 55 -16.94 11.37 -19.39
N GLY A 56 -16.54 12.60 -19.74
CA GLY A 56 -17.29 13.83 -19.47
C GLY A 56 -18.31 14.12 -20.54
#